data_AF-A0A2N4SBK1-F1
#
_entry.id   AF-A0A2N4SBK1-F1
#
_cell.length_a   1.000
_cell.length_b   1.000
_cell.length_c   1.000
_cell.angle_alpha   90.00
_cell.angle_beta   90.00
_cell.angle_gamma   90.00
#
_symmetry.space_group_name_H-M   'P 1'
#
loop_
_entity.id
_entity.type
_entity.pdbx_description
1 polymer ?
#
loop_
_entity_poly.entity_id
_entity_poly.type
_entity_poly.pdbx_seq_one_letter_code
_entity_poly.pdbx_strand_id
1 'polypeptide(L)'
;MKFTTQLLIYWIAILSLIYFPFSVIILPILGESVNGWMLTGGFLLFCVLPPAFITAIFYKKLDYMESDDLNPPRFKGQREAVFRINPRSSHPFDDVLQRIDRRWIVSFSDRKNHVLKFRTDSRIMAWGIGGYVKMNDDLTVQIVVYPVSSSSLLTEKVMESTLASLRSLFAD
;
A
#
# COMPACT_ATOMS: atom_id res chain seq x y z
N MET A 1 3.63 -5.35 -16.27
CA MET A 1 3.42 -6.39 -15.23
C MET A 1 2.70 -5.74 -14.07
N LYS A 2 1.84 -6.47 -13.34
CA LYS A 2 1.20 -5.95 -12.13
C LYS A 2 2.26 -5.67 -11.05
N PHE A 3 2.06 -4.63 -10.26
CA PHE A 3 2.98 -4.23 -9.19
C PHE A 3 3.26 -5.39 -8.22
N THR A 4 2.21 -6.10 -7.80
CA THR A 4 2.32 -7.26 -6.90
C THR A 4 3.16 -8.39 -7.45
N THR A 5 3.13 -8.62 -8.77
CA THR A 5 3.97 -9.64 -9.42
C THR A 5 5.44 -9.24 -9.38
N GLN A 6 5.74 -7.98 -9.63
CA GLN A 6 7.11 -7.47 -9.53
C GLN A 6 7.60 -7.57 -8.08
N LEU A 7 6.78 -7.14 -7.12
CA LEU A 7 7.08 -7.23 -5.69
C LEU A 7 7.37 -8.68 -5.25
N LEU A 8 6.56 -9.64 -5.69
CA LEU A 8 6.77 -11.07 -5.39
C LEU A 8 8.11 -11.57 -5.93
N ILE A 9 8.44 -11.24 -7.19
CA ILE A 9 9.71 -11.63 -7.80
C ILE A 9 10.89 -11.03 -7.05
N TYR A 10 10.80 -9.76 -6.65
CA TYR A 10 11.84 -9.10 -5.85
C TYR A 10 12.03 -9.79 -4.49
N TRP A 11 10.96 -10.13 -3.78
CA TRP A 11 11.06 -10.84 -2.51
C TRP A 11 11.70 -12.22 -2.67
N ILE A 12 11.27 -13.00 -3.67
CA ILE A 12 11.85 -14.31 -3.95
C ILE A 12 13.34 -14.16 -4.26
N ALA A 13 13.74 -13.17 -5.08
CA ALA A 13 15.13 -12.95 -5.44
C ALA A 13 16.00 -12.61 -4.21
N ILE A 14 15.55 -11.69 -3.35
CA ILE A 14 16.28 -11.31 -2.13
C ILE A 14 16.43 -12.50 -1.19
N LEU A 15 15.36 -13.25 -0.95
CA LEU A 15 15.40 -14.42 -0.05
C LEU A 15 16.27 -15.53 -0.63
N SER A 16 16.24 -15.74 -1.96
CA SER A 16 17.12 -16.69 -2.64
C SER A 16 18.60 -16.37 -2.41
N LEU A 17 18.95 -15.08 -2.49
CA LEU A 17 20.32 -14.60 -2.34
C LEU A 17 20.88 -14.88 -0.93
N ILE A 18 20.00 -14.96 0.08
CA ILE A 18 20.36 -15.33 1.44
C ILE A 18 20.32 -16.86 1.63
N TYR A 19 19.31 -17.52 1.09
CA TYR A 19 19.04 -18.94 1.28
C TYR A 19 20.13 -19.84 0.69
N PHE A 20 20.58 -19.58 -0.54
CA PHE A 20 21.55 -20.44 -1.21
C PHE A 20 22.94 -20.42 -0.53
N PRO A 21 23.54 -19.26 -0.22
CA PRO A 21 24.81 -19.22 0.51
C PRO A 21 24.70 -19.87 1.90
N PHE A 22 23.61 -19.61 2.63
CA PHE A 22 23.38 -20.24 3.92
C PHE A 22 23.32 -21.78 3.79
N SER A 23 22.57 -22.27 2.81
CA SER A 23 22.36 -23.71 2.66
C SER A 23 23.57 -24.45 2.10
N VAL A 24 24.32 -23.85 1.15
CA VAL A 24 25.43 -24.53 0.46
C VAL A 24 26.77 -24.33 1.17
N ILE A 25 26.94 -23.22 1.90
CA ILE A 25 28.22 -22.89 2.56
C ILE A 25 28.13 -23.14 4.05
N ILE A 26 27.11 -22.59 4.72
CA ILE A 26 27.06 -22.57 6.19
C ILE A 26 26.65 -23.94 6.76
N LEU A 27 25.62 -24.59 6.19
CA LEU A 27 25.17 -25.91 6.69
C LEU A 27 26.28 -26.99 6.64
N PRO A 28 27.08 -27.12 5.56
CA PRO A 28 28.18 -28.07 5.55
C PRO A 28 29.29 -27.74 6.57
N ILE A 29 29.57 -26.46 6.82
CA ILE A 29 30.51 -26.04 7.87
C ILE A 29 30.02 -26.47 9.26
N LEU A 30 28.71 -26.49 9.47
CA LEU A 30 28.08 -26.97 10.71
C LEU A 30 28.01 -28.51 10.80
N GLY A 31 28.49 -29.23 9.79
CA GLY A 31 28.50 -30.70 9.75
C GLY A 31 27.20 -31.33 9.22
N GLU A 32 26.27 -30.52 8.70
CA GLU A 32 25.01 -31.00 8.13
C GLU A 32 25.15 -31.33 6.65
N SER A 33 24.69 -32.51 6.24
CA SER A 33 24.71 -32.91 4.83
C SER A 33 23.54 -32.28 4.07
N VAL A 34 23.84 -31.57 2.99
CA VAL A 34 22.83 -30.88 2.18
C VAL A 34 22.31 -31.82 1.08
N ASN A 35 21.07 -32.26 1.22
CA ASN A 35 20.37 -33.03 0.18
C ASN A 35 19.63 -32.09 -0.78
N GLY A 36 19.62 -32.39 -2.09
CA GLY A 36 18.87 -31.63 -3.10
C GLY A 36 17.37 -31.52 -2.84
N TRP A 37 16.75 -32.54 -2.23
CA TRP A 37 15.35 -32.46 -1.79
C TRP A 37 15.14 -31.49 -0.64
N MET A 38 16.10 -31.43 0.29
CA MET A 38 16.07 -30.49 1.41
C MET A 38 16.26 -29.05 0.93
N LEU A 39 17.15 -28.83 -0.06
CA LEU A 39 17.33 -27.54 -0.73
C LEU A 39 16.05 -27.07 -1.44
N THR A 40 15.42 -27.96 -2.20
CA THR A 40 14.21 -27.60 -2.95
C THR A 40 13.04 -27.34 -2.01
N GLY A 41 12.87 -28.20 -0.99
CA GLY A 41 11.82 -28.04 0.02
C GLY A 41 12.00 -26.76 0.85
N GLY A 42 13.21 -26.49 1.32
CA GLY A 42 13.53 -25.28 2.06
C GLY A 42 13.36 -24.01 1.22
N PHE A 43 13.75 -24.05 -0.06
CA PHE A 43 13.52 -22.94 -0.98
C PHE A 43 12.03 -22.59 -1.09
N LEU A 44 11.17 -23.59 -1.33
CA LEU A 44 9.74 -23.35 -1.43
C LEU A 44 9.15 -22.84 -0.12
N LEU A 45 9.56 -23.42 1.01
CA LEU A 45 9.00 -23.10 2.32
C LEU A 45 9.43 -21.74 2.85
N PHE A 46 10.68 -21.33 2.61
CA PHE A 46 11.23 -20.09 3.16
C PHE A 46 11.26 -18.94 2.14
N CYS A 47 11.47 -19.22 0.86
CA CYS A 47 11.63 -18.17 -0.16
C CYS A 47 10.34 -17.89 -0.94
N VAL A 48 9.50 -18.90 -1.18
CA VAL A 48 8.34 -18.76 -2.08
C VAL A 48 7.03 -18.63 -1.31
N LEU A 49 6.74 -19.56 -0.40
CA LEU A 49 5.46 -19.60 0.32
C LEU A 49 5.17 -18.34 1.14
N PRO A 50 6.11 -17.79 1.94
CA PRO A 50 5.81 -16.63 2.78
C PRO A 50 5.52 -15.37 1.94
N PRO A 51 6.35 -14.98 0.95
CA PRO A 51 6.02 -13.87 0.08
C PRO A 51 4.75 -14.09 -0.75
N ALA A 52 4.51 -15.31 -1.24
CA ALA A 52 3.29 -15.63 -1.99
C ALA A 52 2.03 -15.47 -1.13
N PHE A 53 2.07 -15.94 0.13
CA PHE A 53 0.97 -15.81 1.07
C PHE A 53 0.69 -14.36 1.43
N ILE A 54 1.72 -13.58 1.77
CA ILE A 54 1.59 -12.14 2.05
C ILE A 54 1.01 -11.43 0.84
N THR A 55 1.55 -11.69 -0.35
CA THR A 55 1.07 -11.07 -1.60
C THR A 55 -0.39 -11.43 -1.86
N ALA A 56 -0.80 -12.68 -1.66
CA ALA A 56 -2.17 -13.14 -1.86
C ALA A 56 -3.19 -12.43 -0.94
N ILE A 57 -2.79 -12.07 0.28
CA ILE A 57 -3.67 -11.32 1.21
C ILE A 57 -3.88 -9.88 0.73
N PHE A 58 -2.83 -9.24 0.21
CA PHE A 58 -2.84 -7.80 -0.07
C PHE A 58 -3.01 -7.43 -1.55
N TYR A 59 -2.98 -8.41 -2.48
CA TYR A 59 -2.80 -8.12 -3.91
C TYR A 59 -3.82 -7.12 -4.46
N LYS A 60 -5.12 -7.26 -4.13
CA LYS A 60 -6.18 -6.41 -4.68
C LYS A 60 -6.00 -4.95 -4.31
N LYS A 61 -5.62 -4.68 -3.06
CA LYS A 61 -5.53 -3.31 -2.54
C LYS A 61 -4.20 -2.67 -2.94
N LEU A 62 -3.13 -3.45 -2.96
CA LEU A 62 -1.81 -2.98 -3.36
C LEU A 62 -1.73 -2.69 -4.86
N ASP A 63 -2.25 -3.58 -5.70
CA ASP A 63 -2.34 -3.33 -7.14
C ASP A 63 -3.23 -2.12 -7.43
N TYR A 64 -4.35 -1.95 -6.71
CA TYR A 64 -5.21 -0.78 -6.92
C TYR A 64 -4.50 0.54 -6.60
N MET A 65 -3.71 0.59 -5.52
CA MET A 65 -2.96 1.79 -5.12
C MET A 65 -1.96 2.25 -6.16
N GLU A 66 -1.31 1.30 -6.83
CA GLU A 66 -0.27 1.57 -7.83
C GLU A 66 -0.81 1.52 -9.28
N SER A 67 -2.10 1.25 -9.46
CA SER A 67 -2.74 1.21 -10.78
C SER A 67 -3.19 2.60 -11.24
N ASP A 68 -3.30 2.74 -12.56
CA ASP A 68 -3.90 3.92 -13.21
C ASP A 68 -5.44 3.94 -13.13
N ASP A 69 -6.07 3.08 -12.31
CA ASP A 69 -7.52 3.06 -12.16
C ASP A 69 -8.01 4.34 -11.46
N LEU A 70 -8.79 5.13 -12.18
CA LEU A 70 -9.34 6.41 -11.74
C LEU A 70 -10.67 6.27 -11.00
N ASN A 71 -11.23 5.06 -10.92
CA ASN A 71 -12.50 4.85 -10.26
C ASN A 71 -12.32 4.77 -8.75
N PRO A 72 -13.28 5.27 -7.95
CA PRO A 72 -13.22 5.11 -6.49
C PRO A 72 -13.21 3.62 -6.13
N PRO A 73 -12.42 3.22 -5.12
CA PRO A 73 -12.35 1.83 -4.72
C PRO A 73 -13.71 1.39 -4.15
N ARG A 74 -14.02 0.09 -4.28
CA ARG A 74 -15.22 -0.54 -3.70
C ARG A 74 -14.80 -1.64 -2.72
N PHE A 75 -14.00 -1.27 -1.73
CA PHE A 75 -13.51 -2.19 -0.71
C PHE A 75 -14.45 -2.23 0.50
N LYS A 76 -14.56 -3.40 1.14
CA LYS A 76 -15.35 -3.56 2.35
C LYS A 76 -14.78 -2.71 3.49
N GLY A 77 -15.64 -1.96 4.18
CA GLY A 77 -15.27 -1.11 5.30
C GLY A 77 -14.68 0.24 4.90
N GLN A 78 -14.87 0.67 3.65
CA GLN A 78 -14.48 2.02 3.24
C GLN A 78 -15.35 3.09 3.91
N ARG A 79 -14.77 4.28 4.09
CA ARG A 79 -15.45 5.47 4.55
C ARG A 79 -15.23 6.56 3.53
N GLU A 80 -16.32 7.24 3.18
CA GLU A 80 -16.30 8.32 2.21
C GLU A 80 -16.63 9.63 2.89
N ALA A 81 -15.98 10.69 2.44
CA ALA A 81 -16.32 12.03 2.83
C ALA A 81 -16.11 12.97 1.65
N VAL A 82 -16.98 13.96 1.54
CA VAL A 82 -16.88 15.02 0.53
C VAL A 82 -16.66 16.33 1.25
N PHE A 83 -15.66 17.07 0.81
CA PHE A 83 -15.32 18.38 1.37
C PHE A 83 -15.32 19.42 0.27
N ARG A 84 -15.74 20.63 0.59
CA ARG A 84 -15.54 21.78 -0.28
C ARG A 84 -14.22 22.43 0.08
N ILE A 85 -13.36 22.66 -0.90
CA ILE A 85 -12.06 23.29 -0.69
C ILE A 85 -12.13 24.78 -1.07
N ASN A 86 -11.42 25.59 -0.30
CA ASN A 86 -11.09 26.96 -0.68
C ASN A 86 -9.65 26.96 -1.22
N PRO A 87 -9.47 26.99 -2.56
CA PRO A 87 -8.14 26.96 -3.14
C PRO A 87 -7.37 28.23 -2.80
N ARG A 88 -6.07 28.07 -2.53
CA ARG A 88 -5.15 29.19 -2.26
C ARG A 88 -4.35 29.57 -3.51
N SER A 89 -4.33 28.68 -4.51
CA SER A 89 -3.63 28.82 -5.78
C SER A 89 -4.60 28.83 -6.98
N SER A 90 -4.10 29.28 -8.14
CA SER A 90 -4.76 29.14 -9.44
C SER A 90 -4.88 27.68 -9.89
N HIS A 91 -4.10 26.76 -9.28
CA HIS A 91 -4.15 25.32 -9.52
C HIS A 91 -4.67 24.59 -8.27
N PRO A 92 -6.00 24.45 -8.12
CA PRO A 92 -6.63 23.91 -6.90
C PRO A 92 -6.22 22.47 -6.59
N PHE A 93 -5.97 21.64 -7.60
CA PHE A 93 -5.53 20.26 -7.41
C PHE A 93 -4.09 20.16 -6.89
N ASP A 94 -3.20 21.05 -7.33
CA ASP A 94 -1.81 21.06 -6.85
C ASP A 94 -1.75 21.45 -5.36
N ASP A 95 -2.68 22.31 -4.88
CA ASP A 95 -2.82 22.59 -3.45
C ASP A 95 -3.23 21.34 -2.66
N VAL A 96 -4.20 20.57 -3.17
CA VAL A 96 -4.65 19.31 -2.55
C VAL A 96 -3.49 18.31 -2.48
N LEU A 97 -2.78 18.16 -3.60
CA LEU A 97 -1.61 17.29 -3.70
C LEU A 97 -0.55 17.70 -2.67
N GLN A 98 -0.19 18.98 -2.62
CA GLN A 98 0.82 19.48 -1.69
C GLN A 98 0.41 19.29 -0.23
N ARG A 99 -0.86 19.54 0.13
CA ARG A 99 -1.33 19.36 1.51
C ARG A 99 -1.25 17.89 1.93
N ILE A 100 -1.60 16.96 1.03
CA ILE A 100 -1.55 15.52 1.32
C ILE A 100 -0.10 15.02 1.39
N ASP A 101 0.75 15.39 0.44
CA ASP A 101 2.15 14.97 0.36
C ASP A 101 2.96 15.38 1.61
N ARG A 102 2.60 16.50 2.25
CA ARG A 102 3.21 16.94 3.52
C ARG A 102 2.92 16.04 4.72
N ARG A 103 1.85 15.23 4.69
CA ARG A 103 1.42 14.39 5.83
C ARG A 103 1.46 12.90 5.52
N TRP A 104 1.30 12.52 4.26
CA TRP A 104 1.09 11.15 3.83
C TRP A 104 1.87 10.84 2.57
N ILE A 105 2.17 9.56 2.37
CA ILE A 105 2.94 9.12 1.21
C ILE A 105 2.00 9.01 0.01
N VAL A 106 2.30 9.75 -1.05
CA VAL A 106 1.59 9.66 -2.33
C VAL A 106 2.08 8.44 -3.10
N SER A 107 1.15 7.53 -3.45
CA SER A 107 1.45 6.35 -4.28
C SER A 107 1.19 6.65 -5.76
N PHE A 108 0.11 7.36 -6.06
CA PHE A 108 -0.28 7.68 -7.43
C PHE A 108 -0.87 9.08 -7.48
N SER A 109 -0.54 9.83 -8.52
CA SER A 109 -1.15 11.14 -8.77
C SER A 109 -1.32 11.36 -10.25
N ASP A 110 -2.52 11.74 -10.65
CA ASP A 110 -2.87 12.13 -12.01
C ASP A 110 -3.50 13.52 -12.00
N ARG A 111 -2.73 14.49 -12.47
CA ARG A 111 -3.15 15.89 -12.57
C ARG A 111 -4.22 16.13 -13.64
N LYS A 112 -4.28 15.32 -14.70
CA LYS A 112 -5.25 15.50 -15.78
C LYS A 112 -6.66 15.11 -15.35
N ASN A 113 -6.76 14.05 -14.55
CA ASN A 113 -8.03 13.53 -14.05
C ASN A 113 -8.35 14.00 -12.62
N HIS A 114 -7.47 14.82 -12.02
CA HIS A 114 -7.56 15.30 -10.64
C HIS A 114 -7.73 14.18 -9.61
N VAL A 115 -6.98 13.09 -9.78
CA VAL A 115 -7.01 11.89 -8.93
C VAL A 115 -5.67 11.71 -8.22
N LEU A 116 -5.74 11.32 -6.96
CA LEU A 116 -4.60 11.09 -6.09
C LEU A 116 -4.88 9.88 -5.19
N LYS A 117 -3.90 8.98 -5.05
CA LYS A 117 -3.93 7.87 -4.10
C LYS A 117 -2.78 8.03 -3.12
N PHE A 118 -3.06 7.87 -1.83
CA PHE A 118 -2.10 8.07 -0.75
C PHE A 118 -2.18 6.97 0.30
N ARG A 119 -1.21 6.94 1.21
CA ARG A 119 -1.17 6.00 2.34
C ARG A 119 -0.75 6.61 3.69
N THR A 120 -1.38 6.07 4.72
CA THR A 120 -1.27 6.20 6.19
C THR A 120 0.03 6.56 6.90
N ASP A 121 1.18 6.19 6.33
CA ASP A 121 2.33 5.60 7.05
C ASP A 121 2.20 4.08 7.29
N SER A 122 3.32 3.37 7.15
CA SER A 122 3.46 1.90 7.12
C SER A 122 4.00 1.37 8.44
N ARG A 123 3.29 1.59 9.55
CA ARG A 123 3.69 0.96 10.82
C ARG A 123 3.66 -0.57 10.64
N ILE A 124 4.74 -1.25 11.04
CA ILE A 124 5.01 -2.69 10.78
C ILE A 124 3.82 -3.62 11.09
N MET A 125 2.95 -3.26 12.03
CA MET A 125 1.83 -4.11 12.48
C MET A 125 0.48 -3.80 11.81
N ALA A 126 0.34 -2.67 11.13
CA ALA A 126 -0.87 -2.33 10.39
C ALA A 126 -0.41 -1.68 9.09
N TRP A 127 -0.61 -2.37 7.97
CA TRP A 127 -0.23 -1.99 6.59
C TRP A 127 -0.86 -0.67 6.08
N GLY A 128 -1.17 0.25 6.99
CA GLY A 128 -1.72 1.56 6.78
C GLY A 128 -3.21 1.54 6.47
N ILE A 129 -3.71 2.74 6.22
CA ILE A 129 -4.96 2.95 5.51
C ILE A 129 -4.58 3.48 4.13
N GLY A 130 -5.30 2.97 3.12
CA GLY A 130 -5.22 3.49 1.78
C GLY A 130 -6.22 4.62 1.63
N GLY A 131 -5.84 5.67 0.92
CA GLY A 131 -6.68 6.81 0.63
C GLY A 131 -6.75 7.06 -0.87
N TYR A 132 -7.94 7.38 -1.34
CA TYR A 132 -8.22 7.84 -2.68
C TYR A 132 -8.86 9.22 -2.57
N VAL A 133 -8.41 10.14 -3.42
CA VAL A 133 -8.86 11.52 -3.48
C VAL A 133 -9.15 11.87 -4.92
N LYS A 134 -10.35 12.41 -5.17
CA LYS A 134 -10.74 12.97 -6.45
C LYS A 134 -11.28 14.37 -6.25
N MET A 135 -10.72 15.34 -6.97
CA MET A 135 -11.32 16.66 -7.04
C MET A 135 -12.31 16.70 -8.21
N ASN A 136 -13.53 17.16 -7.92
CA ASN A 136 -14.54 17.47 -8.92
C ASN A 136 -14.46 18.95 -9.29
N ASP A 137 -15.08 19.31 -10.42
CA ASP A 137 -15.01 20.66 -11.00
C ASP A 137 -15.59 21.75 -10.08
N ASP A 138 -16.52 21.40 -9.18
CA ASP A 138 -17.17 22.32 -8.24
C ASP A 138 -16.31 22.69 -7.01
N LEU A 139 -14.99 22.51 -7.08
CA LEU A 139 -14.07 22.62 -5.92
C LEU A 139 -14.49 21.70 -4.76
N THR A 140 -15.09 20.57 -5.08
CA THR A 140 -15.40 19.52 -4.11
C THR A 140 -14.38 18.40 -4.23
N VAL A 141 -13.91 17.91 -3.10
CA VAL A 141 -12.94 16.82 -3.02
C VAL A 141 -13.65 15.63 -2.39
N GLN A 142 -13.80 14.56 -3.18
CA GLN A 142 -14.25 13.25 -2.69
C GLN A 142 -13.03 12.50 -2.16
N ILE A 143 -13.11 12.07 -0.90
CA ILE A 143 -12.09 11.27 -0.25
C ILE A 143 -12.69 9.94 0.17
N VAL A 144 -12.04 8.86 -0.25
CA VAL A 144 -12.37 7.50 0.15
C VAL A 144 -11.18 6.92 0.89
N VAL A 145 -11.35 6.58 2.17
CA VAL A 145 -10.33 5.87 2.94
C VAL A 145 -10.78 4.43 3.16
N TYR A 146 -9.84 3.49 3.08
CA TYR A 146 -10.13 2.07 3.22
C TYR A 146 -9.03 1.34 3.99
N PRO A 147 -9.40 0.32 4.77
CA PRO A 147 -8.43 -0.48 5.51
C PRO A 147 -7.60 -1.32 4.54
N VAL A 148 -6.28 -1.38 4.69
CA VAL A 148 -5.42 -2.28 3.89
C VAL A 148 -5.51 -3.71 4.41
N SER A 149 -5.47 -3.90 5.74
CA SER A 149 -5.69 -5.19 6.39
C SER A 149 -7.17 -5.47 6.71
N SER A 150 -7.45 -6.61 7.36
CA SER A 150 -8.78 -6.93 7.90
C SER A 150 -9.27 -5.83 8.85
N SER A 151 -10.57 -5.54 8.79
CA SER A 151 -11.24 -4.55 9.65
C SER A 151 -11.17 -4.98 11.12
N SER A 152 -10.27 -4.37 11.88
CA SER A 152 -10.22 -4.45 13.35
C SER A 152 -10.69 -3.12 13.96
N LEU A 153 -11.09 -3.13 15.24
CA LEU A 153 -11.46 -1.92 15.98
C LEU A 153 -10.35 -0.85 15.96
N LEU A 154 -9.09 -1.29 15.97
CA LEU A 154 -7.93 -0.41 15.81
C LEU A 154 -7.95 0.27 14.44
N THR A 155 -8.20 -0.50 13.38
CA THR A 155 -8.23 0.02 12.01
C THR A 155 -9.35 1.06 11.84
N GLU A 156 -10.52 0.81 12.43
CA GLU A 156 -11.64 1.77 12.42
C GLU A 156 -11.28 3.08 13.11
N LYS A 157 -10.67 3.02 14.31
CA LYS A 157 -10.21 4.22 15.03
C LYS A 157 -9.18 5.03 14.24
N VAL A 158 -8.22 4.34 13.60
CA VAL A 158 -7.21 5.02 12.77
C VAL A 158 -7.87 5.63 11.53
N MET A 159 -8.89 4.99 10.94
CA MET A 159 -9.66 5.55 9.82
C MET A 159 -10.42 6.81 10.23
N GLU A 160 -11.10 6.80 11.37
CA GLU A 160 -11.80 7.97 11.90
C GLU A 160 -10.82 9.12 12.18
N SER A 161 -9.69 8.82 12.81
CA SER A 161 -8.63 9.80 13.06
C SER A 161 -8.05 10.37 11.75
N THR A 162 -7.87 9.53 10.73
CA THR A 162 -7.39 9.95 9.40
C THR A 162 -8.40 10.86 8.73
N LEU A 163 -9.69 10.51 8.77
CA LEU A 163 -10.77 11.36 8.23
C LEU A 163 -10.90 12.69 8.97
N ALA A 164 -10.78 12.68 10.30
CA ALA A 164 -10.77 13.91 11.09
C ALA A 164 -9.56 14.80 10.73
N SER A 165 -8.40 14.20 10.49
CA SER A 165 -7.20 14.91 10.04
C SER A 165 -7.37 15.51 8.65
N LEU A 166 -7.96 14.76 7.70
CA LEU A 166 -8.28 15.27 6.37
C LEU A 166 -9.31 16.41 6.44
N ARG A 167 -10.35 16.27 7.28
CA ARG A 167 -11.32 17.34 7.55
C ARG A 167 -10.63 18.61 8.00
N SER A 168 -9.77 18.53 9.00
CA SER A 168 -9.03 19.71 9.50
C SER A 168 -8.17 20.35 8.42
N LEU A 169 -7.58 19.54 7.54
CA LEU A 169 -6.66 20.01 6.50
C LEU A 169 -7.36 20.70 5.32
N PHE A 170 -8.65 20.40 5.09
CA PHE A 170 -9.46 21.03 4.04
C PHE A 170 -10.47 22.07 4.57
N ALA A 171 -10.66 22.16 5.89
CA ALA A 171 -11.50 23.18 6.52
C ALA A 171 -10.82 24.56 6.58
N ASP A 172 -9.49 24.62 6.45
CA ASP A 172 -8.65 25.83 6.38
C ASP A 172 -8.34 26.29 4.94
#